data_AF-A0A2G6C702-F1
#
_entry.id   AF-A0A2G6C702-F1
#
_cell.length_a   1.000
_cell.length_b   1.000
_cell.length_c   1.000
_cell.angle_alpha   90.00
_cell.angle_beta   90.00
_cell.angle_gamma   90.00
#
_symmetry.space_group_name_H-M   'P 1'
#
loop_
_entity.id
_entity.type
_entity.pdbx_description
1 polymer ?
#
loop_
_entity_poly.entity_id
_entity_poly.type
_entity_poly.pdbx_seq_one_letter_code
_entity_poly.pdbx_strand_id
1 'polypeptide(L)'
;MSFWAMIVGLVALISVSSFADLGNQLLMFIAVGKLPFLPITIPATIMLIFWISLLPFTIMLIKGSDQLFWSLIEKIGEINQLKINRKVRLFVPIKTSSYQDLVTITLLNVDTKHQKPELSVRRRFAALPA
;
A
#
# COMPACT_ATOMS: atom_id res chain seq x y z
N MET A 1 -35.62 19.52 -4.77
CA MET A 1 -34.81 18.32 -4.48
C MET A 1 -35.61 17.10 -4.90
N SER A 2 -35.02 16.18 -5.67
CA SER A 2 -35.72 14.96 -6.11
C SER A 2 -36.01 14.05 -4.90
N PHE A 3 -37.16 13.38 -4.90
CA PHE A 3 -37.55 12.41 -3.85
C PHE A 3 -36.45 11.38 -3.57
N TRP A 4 -35.78 10.91 -4.63
CA TRP A 4 -34.63 10.03 -4.55
C TRP A 4 -33.42 10.63 -3.82
N ALA A 5 -33.12 11.91 -4.03
CA ALA A 5 -32.04 12.59 -3.29
C ALA A 5 -32.36 12.71 -1.80
N MET A 6 -33.64 12.83 -1.43
CA MET A 6 -34.07 12.88 -0.04
C MET A 6 -33.93 11.51 0.66
N ILE A 7 -34.29 10.42 -0.03
CA ILE A 7 -34.08 9.05 0.47
C ILE A 7 -32.59 8.76 0.64
N VAL A 8 -31.77 9.06 -0.37
CA VAL A 8 -30.32 8.85 -0.30
C VAL A 8 -29.70 9.69 0.82
N GLY A 9 -30.13 10.95 0.97
CA GLY A 9 -29.69 11.82 2.06
C GLY A 9 -30.06 11.29 3.44
N LEU A 10 -31.27 10.74 3.60
CA LEU A 10 -31.73 10.16 4.85
C LEU A 10 -30.96 8.87 5.20
N VAL A 11 -30.73 8.00 4.21
CA VAL A 11 -29.92 6.78 4.39
C VAL A 11 -28.48 7.11 4.75
N ALA A 12 -27.89 8.13 4.09
CA ALA A 12 -26.55 8.60 4.42
C ALA A 12 -26.47 9.16 5.85
N LEU A 13 -27.47 9.94 6.28
CA LEU A 13 -27.56 10.47 7.65
C LEU A 13 -27.66 9.37 8.71
N ILE A 14 -28.51 8.36 8.48
CA ILE A 14 -28.64 7.18 9.36
C ILE A 14 -27.34 6.38 9.41
N SER A 15 -26.67 6.24 8.26
CA SER A 15 -25.40 5.52 8.18
C SER A 15 -24.29 6.25 8.93
N VAL A 16 -24.22 7.59 8.80
CA VAL A 16 -23.24 8.43 9.48
C VAL A 16 -23.49 8.49 10.98
N SER A 17 -24.75 8.61 11.43
CA SER A 17 -25.07 8.58 12.86
C SER A 17 -24.77 7.21 13.48
N SER A 18 -25.03 6.12 12.75
CA SER A 18 -24.65 4.76 13.15
C SER A 18 -23.14 4.60 13.24
N PHE A 19 -22.37 5.29 12.40
CA PHE A 19 -20.91 5.31 12.44
C PHE A 19 -20.33 6.15 13.59
N ALA A 20 -21.03 7.21 14.00
CA ALA A 20 -20.60 8.06 15.11
C ALA A 20 -20.60 7.30 16.45
N ASP A 21 -21.58 6.42 16.66
CA ASP A 21 -21.69 5.59 17.87
C ASP A 21 -20.96 4.25 17.78
N LEU A 22 -20.26 3.99 16.67
CA LEU A 22 -19.62 2.70 16.39
C LEU A 22 -18.58 2.35 17.45
N GLY A 23 -17.87 3.35 18.00
CA GLY A 23 -16.95 3.17 19.13
C GLY A 23 -17.65 2.66 20.40
N ASN A 24 -18.77 3.29 20.79
CA ASN A 24 -19.54 2.87 21.97
C ASN A 24 -20.22 1.52 21.75
N GLN A 25 -20.73 1.25 20.56
CA GLN A 25 -21.37 -0.03 20.22
C GLN A 25 -20.36 -1.17 20.20
N LEU A 26 -19.14 -0.94 19.67
CA LEU A 26 -18.04 -1.89 19.78
C LEU A 26 -17.63 -2.08 21.25
N LEU A 27 -17.57 -1.03 22.05
CA LEU A 27 -17.23 -1.14 23.48
C LEU A 27 -18.29 -1.96 24.25
N MET A 28 -19.58 -1.77 23.96
CA MET A 28 -20.65 -2.60 24.50
C MET A 28 -20.60 -4.05 24.00
N PHE A 29 -20.17 -4.27 22.76
CA PHE A 29 -19.94 -5.62 22.26
C PHE A 29 -18.80 -6.31 23.01
N ILE A 30 -17.71 -5.59 23.27
CA ILE A 30 -16.55 -6.13 23.98
C ILE A 30 -16.86 -6.40 25.45
N ALA A 31 -17.54 -5.46 26.12
CA ALA A 31 -17.80 -5.55 27.56
C ALA A 31 -19.02 -6.39 27.92
N VAL A 32 -20.07 -6.37 27.08
CA VAL A 32 -21.40 -6.94 27.40
C VAL A 32 -21.84 -8.00 26.38
N GLY A 33 -21.16 -8.13 25.24
CA GLY A 33 -21.54 -9.10 24.19
C GLY A 33 -22.75 -8.68 23.37
N LYS A 34 -23.15 -7.41 23.42
CA LYS A 34 -24.27 -6.88 22.63
C LYS A 34 -23.81 -6.55 21.21
N LEU A 35 -24.41 -7.14 20.18
CA LEU A 35 -23.99 -6.85 18.79
C LEU A 35 -24.22 -5.36 18.46
N PRO A 36 -23.28 -4.73 17.72
CA PRO A 36 -23.53 -3.42 17.14
C PRO A 36 -24.68 -3.55 16.12
N PHE A 37 -25.55 -2.53 16.09
CA PHE A 37 -26.73 -2.43 15.19
C PHE A 37 -27.85 -3.47 15.36
N LEU A 38 -27.71 -4.45 16.26
CA LEU A 38 -28.74 -5.48 16.51
C LEU A 38 -29.16 -5.49 17.99
N PRO A 39 -30.47 -5.63 18.30
CA PRO A 39 -30.97 -5.76 19.68
C PRO A 39 -30.75 -7.18 20.23
N ILE A 40 -29.63 -7.82 19.88
CA ILE A 40 -29.33 -9.21 20.21
C ILE A 40 -28.10 -9.22 21.13
N THR A 41 -28.23 -9.90 22.26
CA THR A 41 -27.13 -10.18 23.18
C THR A 41 -26.59 -11.57 22.91
N ILE A 42 -25.27 -11.68 22.76
CA ILE A 42 -24.61 -12.96 22.57
C ILE A 42 -24.50 -13.65 23.93
N PRO A 43 -24.84 -14.95 24.03
CA PRO A 43 -24.54 -15.77 25.19
C PRO A 43 -23.04 -15.72 25.57
N ALA A 44 -22.74 -15.64 26.87
CA ALA A 44 -21.37 -15.50 27.37
C ALA A 44 -20.41 -16.60 26.85
N THR A 45 -20.90 -17.82 26.63
CA THR A 45 -20.13 -18.94 26.05
C THR A 45 -19.66 -18.65 24.63
N ILE A 46 -20.53 -18.12 23.77
CA ILE A 46 -20.19 -17.75 22.39
C ILE A 46 -19.24 -16.56 22.37
N MET A 47 -19.44 -15.59 23.28
CA MET A 47 -18.54 -14.44 23.43
C MET A 47 -17.12 -14.88 23.80
N LEU A 48 -16.99 -15.84 24.72
CA LEU A 48 -15.70 -16.38 25.16
C LEU A 48 -14.98 -17.10 24.01
N ILE A 49 -15.68 -17.96 23.26
CA ILE A 49 -15.14 -18.65 22.08
C ILE A 49 -14.66 -17.62 21.04
N PHE A 50 -15.46 -16.58 20.79
CA PHE A 50 -15.09 -15.50 19.89
C PHE A 50 -13.77 -14.83 20.30
N TRP A 51 -13.63 -14.43 21.57
CA TRP A 51 -12.40 -13.79 22.07
C TRP A 51 -11.17 -14.70 22.03
N ILE A 52 -11.33 -15.98 22.38
CA ILE A 52 -10.25 -16.98 22.30
C ILE A 52 -9.82 -17.18 20.84
N SER A 53 -10.75 -17.20 19.89
CA SER A 53 -10.43 -17.34 18.47
C SER A 53 -9.89 -16.05 17.85
N LEU A 54 -10.25 -14.88 18.39
CA LEU A 54 -9.85 -13.59 17.84
C LEU A 54 -8.34 -13.34 18.02
N LEU A 55 -7.78 -13.69 19.18
CA LEU A 55 -6.35 -13.53 19.46
C LEU A 55 -5.40 -14.25 18.48
N PRO A 56 -5.54 -15.57 18.22
CA PRO A 56 -4.68 -16.25 17.26
C PRO A 56 -4.92 -15.72 15.84
N PHE A 57 -6.15 -15.32 15.52
CA PHE A 57 -6.48 -14.76 14.21
C PHE A 57 -5.81 -13.40 13.98
N THR A 58 -5.80 -12.51 14.96
CA THR A 58 -5.12 -11.21 14.85
C THR A 58 -3.60 -11.38 14.74
N ILE A 59 -3.00 -12.30 15.50
CA ILE A 59 -1.58 -12.62 15.38
C ILE A 59 -1.25 -13.16 13.98
N MET A 60 -2.09 -14.05 13.44
CA MET A 60 -1.92 -14.60 12.10
C MET A 60 -2.06 -13.53 11.02
N LEU A 61 -3.02 -12.61 11.16
CA LEU A 61 -3.21 -11.49 10.24
C LEU A 61 -2.03 -10.52 10.26
N ILE A 62 -1.49 -10.18 11.43
CA ILE A 62 -0.33 -9.28 11.55
C ILE A 62 0.91 -9.92 10.92
N LYS A 63 1.15 -11.21 11.17
CA LYS A 63 2.29 -11.92 10.56
C LYS A 63 2.11 -12.11 9.05
N GLY A 64 0.88 -12.37 8.61
CA GLY A 64 0.56 -12.53 7.18
C GLY A 64 0.53 -11.20 6.42
N SER A 65 0.21 -10.09 7.09
CA SER A 65 0.06 -8.78 6.45
C SER A 65 1.38 -8.28 5.89
N ASP A 66 2.50 -8.52 6.55
CA ASP A 66 3.80 -8.06 6.06
C ASP A 66 4.18 -8.75 4.76
N GLN A 67 4.00 -10.08 4.70
CA GLN A 67 4.29 -10.84 3.48
C GLN A 67 3.35 -10.46 2.34
N LEU A 68 2.06 -10.31 2.62
CA LEU A 68 1.08 -9.83 1.64
C LEU A 68 1.39 -8.40 1.18
N PHE A 69 1.80 -7.52 2.10
CA PHE A 69 2.18 -6.15 1.80
C PHE A 69 3.39 -6.10 0.86
N TRP A 70 4.47 -6.82 1.19
CA TRP A 70 5.65 -6.89 0.32
C TRP A 70 5.31 -7.51 -1.04
N SER A 71 4.49 -8.56 -1.08
CA SER A 71 4.05 -9.17 -2.34
C SER A 71 3.21 -8.20 -3.20
N LEU A 72 2.33 -7.41 -2.58
CA LEU A 72 1.56 -6.38 -3.28
C LEU A 72 2.47 -5.28 -3.83
N ILE A 73 3.43 -4.81 -3.03
CA ILE A 73 4.42 -3.81 -3.45
C ILE A 73 5.26 -4.34 -4.62
N GLU A 74 5.71 -5.59 -4.56
CA GLU A 74 6.48 -6.23 -5.63
C GLU A 74 5.66 -6.30 -6.92
N LYS A 75 4.39 -6.71 -6.83
CA LYS A 75 3.49 -6.79 -7.99
C LYS A 75 3.20 -5.41 -8.60
N ILE A 76 3.03 -4.38 -7.77
CA ILE A 76 2.89 -3.00 -8.23
C ILE A 76 4.18 -2.51 -8.88
N GLY A 77 5.33 -2.87 -8.31
CA GLY A 77 6.66 -2.62 -8.84
C GLY A 77 6.84 -3.22 -10.22
N GLU A 78 6.50 -4.49 -10.41
CA GLU A 78 6.57 -5.19 -11.70
C GLU A 78 5.68 -4.51 -12.76
N ILE A 79 4.44 -4.14 -12.41
CA ILE A 79 3.53 -3.42 -13.31
C ILE A 79 4.14 -2.07 -13.73
N ASN A 80 4.74 -1.33 -12.80
CA ASN A 80 5.39 -0.06 -13.11
C ASN A 80 6.66 -0.25 -13.94
N GLN A 81 7.47 -1.28 -13.67
CA GLN A 81 8.63 -1.62 -14.48
C GLN A 81 8.22 -1.99 -15.91
N LEU A 82 7.14 -2.76 -16.10
CA LEU A 82 6.60 -3.07 -17.42
C LEU A 82 6.12 -1.82 -18.16
N LYS A 83 5.47 -0.88 -17.46
CA LYS A 83 5.06 0.41 -18.04
C LYS A 83 6.27 1.26 -18.44
N ILE A 84 7.30 1.33 -17.58
CA ILE A 84 8.53 2.08 -17.87
C ILE A 84 9.27 1.43 -19.03
N ASN A 85 9.43 0.11 -19.05
CA ASN A 85 10.11 -0.62 -20.12
C ASN A 85 9.41 -0.43 -21.48
N ARG A 86 8.06 -0.43 -21.50
CA ARG A 86 7.30 -0.09 -22.72
C ARG A 86 7.53 1.35 -23.16
N LYS A 87 7.54 2.31 -22.22
CA LYS A 87 7.84 3.72 -22.55
C LYS A 87 9.26 3.88 -23.08
N VAL A 88 10.27 3.32 -22.41
CA VAL A 88 11.67 3.36 -22.84
C VAL A 88 11.81 2.75 -24.25
N ARG A 89 11.20 1.59 -24.52
CA ARG A 89 11.23 0.99 -25.85
C ARG A 89 10.61 1.89 -26.94
N LEU A 90 9.58 2.66 -26.61
CA LEU A 90 8.92 3.58 -27.55
C LEU A 90 9.68 4.90 -27.74
N PHE A 91 10.43 5.35 -26.72
CA PHE A 91 11.22 6.59 -26.76
C PHE A 91 12.67 6.38 -27.21
N VAL A 92 13.18 5.15 -27.20
CA VAL A 92 14.47 4.82 -27.81
C VAL A 92 14.23 4.65 -29.32
N PRO A 93 14.62 5.62 -30.18
CA PRO A 93 14.67 5.36 -31.60
C PRO A 93 15.63 4.19 -31.80
N ILE A 94 15.25 3.22 -32.64
CA ILE A 94 16.15 2.16 -33.09
C ILE A 94 17.29 2.84 -33.87
N LYS A 95 18.29 3.32 -33.15
CA LYS A 95 19.56 3.75 -33.69
C LYS A 95 20.51 2.60 -33.41
N THR A 96 20.90 1.93 -34.48
CA THR A 96 21.84 0.81 -34.51
C THR A 96 23.23 1.25 -34.04
N SER A 97 23.39 1.52 -32.75
CA SER A 97 24.68 1.80 -32.10
C SER A 97 24.81 1.13 -30.73
N SER A 98 24.14 -0.01 -30.52
CA SER A 98 24.16 -0.80 -29.28
C SER A 98 25.57 -1.13 -28.76
N TYR A 99 26.57 -1.16 -29.64
CA TYR A 99 27.96 -1.41 -29.24
C TYR A 99 28.64 -0.17 -28.66
N GLN A 100 28.29 1.03 -29.11
CA GLN A 100 28.94 2.27 -28.63
C GLN A 100 28.49 2.63 -27.21
N ASP A 101 27.22 2.39 -26.89
CA ASP A 101 26.68 2.58 -25.54
C ASP A 101 27.24 1.55 -24.56
N LEU A 102 27.35 0.29 -24.98
CA LEU A 102 27.98 -0.76 -24.14
C LEU A 102 29.47 -0.46 -23.91
N VAL A 103 30.20 -0.05 -24.95
CA VAL A 103 31.62 0.32 -24.83
C VAL A 103 31.79 1.52 -23.90
N THR A 104 30.98 2.58 -24.04
CA THR A 104 31.06 3.74 -23.13
C THR A 104 30.71 3.37 -21.68
N ILE A 105 29.70 2.52 -21.45
CA ILE A 105 29.39 2.04 -20.10
C ILE A 105 30.54 1.20 -19.53
N THR A 106 31.16 0.32 -20.31
CA THR A 106 32.32 -0.47 -19.84
C THR A 106 33.54 0.40 -19.56
N LEU A 107 33.83 1.40 -20.39
CA LEU A 107 34.93 2.34 -20.18
C LEU A 107 34.71 3.21 -18.94
N LEU A 108 33.49 3.72 -18.73
CA LEU A 108 33.14 4.49 -17.53
C LEU A 108 33.21 3.64 -16.26
N ASN A 109 32.85 2.36 -16.33
CA ASN A 109 32.87 1.46 -15.17
C ASN A 109 34.27 0.92 -14.86
N VAL A 110 35.17 0.89 -15.85
CA VAL A 110 36.61 0.64 -15.63
C VAL A 110 37.24 1.81 -14.88
N ASP A 111 36.87 3.05 -15.22
CA ASP A 111 37.46 4.26 -14.63
C ASP A 111 37.02 4.47 -13.16
N THR A 112 35.77 4.11 -12.82
CA THR A 112 35.25 4.22 -11.45
C THR A 112 35.81 3.19 -10.48
N LYS A 113 36.35 2.06 -10.96
CA LYS A 113 36.93 1.02 -10.10
C LYS A 113 38.21 1.47 -9.39
N HIS A 114 38.85 2.55 -9.86
CA HIS A 114 40.04 3.14 -9.25
C HIS A 114 39.78 4.49 -8.56
N GLN A 115 38.55 5.03 -8.61
CA GLN A 115 38.26 6.35 -8.07
C GLN A 115 37.64 6.27 -6.66
N LYS A 116 38.33 6.82 -5.65
CA LYS A 116 37.81 6.92 -4.27
C LYS A 116 36.45 7.65 -4.23
N PRO A 117 35.47 7.15 -3.45
CA PRO A 117 34.05 7.49 -3.56
C PRO A 117 33.68 8.95 -3.23
N GLU A 118 34.53 9.71 -2.54
CA GLU A 118 34.22 11.11 -2.17
C GLU A 118 34.22 12.09 -3.35
N LEU A 119 35.02 11.84 -4.39
CA LEU A 119 35.22 12.80 -5.49
C LEU A 119 34.12 12.77 -6.55
N SER A 120 33.35 11.69 -6.64
CA SER A 120 32.24 11.55 -7.59
C SER A 120 31.00 12.30 -7.12
N VAL A 121 30.76 12.34 -5.82
CA VAL A 121 29.62 13.03 -5.19
C VAL A 121 29.71 14.53 -5.40
N ARG A 122 30.88 15.15 -5.14
CA ARG A 122 31.11 16.60 -5.36
C ARG A 122 30.90 17.04 -6.81
N ARG A 123 31.32 16.23 -7.79
CA ARG A 123 31.16 16.56 -9.22
C ARG A 123 29.71 16.48 -9.69
N ARG A 124 28.91 15.57 -9.14
CA ARG A 124 27.47 15.47 -9.45
C ARG A 124 26.68 16.72 -9.03
N PHE A 125 27.06 17.35 -7.92
CA PHE A 125 26.42 18.59 -7.46
C PHE A 125 26.91 19.85 -8.19
N ALA A 126 28.13 19.83 -8.73
CA ALA A 126 28.67 20.95 -9.53
C ALA A 126 28.10 21.02 -10.95
N ALA A 127 27.54 19.93 -11.46
CA ALA A 127 26.96 19.84 -12.80
C ALA A 127 25.46 20.22 -12.86
N LEU A 128 24.86 20.59 -11.73
CA LEU A 128 23.49 21.12 -11.71
C LEU A 128 23.54 22.62 -12.03
N PRO A 129 22.79 23.10 -13.04
CA PRO A 129 22.67 24.54 -13.26
C PRO A 129 21.97 25.17 -12.05
N ALA A 130 22.53 26.29 -11.58
CA ALA A 130 22.02 27.08 -10.47
C ALA A 130 20.66 27.71 -10.78
#